data_AF-A0A059AFB2-F1
#
_entry.id   AF-A0A059AFB2-F1
#
_cell.length_a   1.000
_cell.length_b   1.000
_cell.length_c   1.000
_cell.angle_alpha   90.00
_cell.angle_beta   90.00
_cell.angle_gamma   90.00
#
_symmetry.space_group_name_H-M   'P 1'
#
loop_
_entity.id
_entity.type
_entity.pdbx_description
1 polymer ?
#
loop_
_entity_poly.entity_id
_entity_poly.type
_entity_poly.pdbx_seq_one_letter_code
_entity_poly.pdbx_strand_id
1 'polypeptide(L)'
;MAVVKDMSKVVPLEDPAGRQGRLEAQMGDRGVSRAREAVARVRAEVDKLSEKVVSLETDLRGGSRVDDKEFIVLTELLMVKLLELDSIEADGEARVERRIEVGIIVQPDNTNM
;
A
#
# COMPACT_ATOMS: atom_id res chain seq x y z
N MET A 1 22.63 36.98 -17.77
CA MET A 1 21.94 38.02 -16.98
C MET A 1 20.67 38.40 -17.69
N ALA A 2 19.52 37.98 -17.18
CA ALA A 2 18.22 38.34 -17.75
C ALA A 2 17.60 39.40 -16.84
N VAL A 3 17.49 40.62 -17.36
CA VAL A 3 16.83 41.74 -16.69
C VAL A 3 15.33 41.49 -16.78
N VAL A 4 14.73 41.03 -15.69
CA VAL A 4 13.26 40.95 -15.56
C VAL A 4 12.74 42.35 -15.29
N LYS A 5 12.04 42.90 -16.27
CA LYS A 5 11.36 44.18 -16.17
C LYS A 5 9.86 43.95 -16.25
N ASP A 6 9.17 44.69 -15.38
CA ASP A 6 7.74 44.83 -15.18
C ASP A 6 7.06 43.83 -14.24
N MET A 7 6.44 44.44 -13.23
CA MET A 7 5.62 43.87 -12.17
C MET A 7 4.31 43.31 -12.73
N SER A 8 4.40 42.28 -13.57
CA SER A 8 3.24 41.45 -13.85
C SER A 8 3.04 40.54 -12.65
N LYS A 9 1.92 40.71 -11.94
CA LYS A 9 1.45 39.70 -10.99
C LYS A 9 1.11 38.46 -11.80
N VAL A 10 2.10 37.61 -12.02
CA VAL A 10 1.91 36.29 -12.59
C VAL A 10 1.23 35.46 -11.51
N VAL A 11 -0.10 35.61 -11.41
CA VAL A 11 -0.92 34.60 -10.77
C VAL A 11 -0.79 33.38 -11.68
N PRO A 12 -0.21 32.26 -11.24
CA PRO A 12 -0.23 31.05 -12.03
C PRO A 12 -1.71 30.69 -12.22
N LEU A 13 -2.24 30.92 -13.42
CA LEU A 13 -3.50 30.34 -13.84
C LEU A 13 -3.20 28.86 -14.03
N GLU A 14 -3.18 28.12 -12.92
CA GLU A 14 -3.09 26.66 -12.94
C GLU A 14 -4.32 26.16 -13.70
N ASP A 15 -4.08 25.59 -14.88
CA ASP A 15 -5.09 24.89 -15.65
C ASP A 15 -5.81 23.87 -14.74
N PRO A 16 -7.16 23.87 -14.67
CA PRO A 16 -7.90 22.92 -13.84
C PRO A 16 -7.48 21.46 -14.10
N ALA A 17 -7.08 21.10 -15.31
CA ALA A 17 -6.56 19.77 -15.61
C ALA A 17 -5.20 19.48 -14.95
N GLY A 18 -4.30 20.49 -14.86
CA GLY A 18 -3.04 20.37 -14.13
C GLY A 18 -3.22 20.25 -12.61
N ARG A 19 -4.23 20.90 -12.04
CA ARG A 19 -4.56 20.78 -10.60
C ARG A 19 -5.15 19.41 -10.27
N GLN A 20 -5.99 18.88 -11.16
CA GLN A 20 -6.55 17.52 -11.09
C GLN A 20 -5.42 16.46 -11.12
N GLY A 21 -4.53 16.52 -12.11
CA GLY A 21 -3.43 15.56 -12.23
C GLY A 21 -2.45 15.56 -11.05
N ARG A 22 -2.20 16.73 -10.44
CA ARG A 22 -1.33 16.82 -9.25
C ARG A 22 -1.99 16.25 -7.99
N LEU A 23 -3.31 16.41 -7.85
CA LEU A 23 -4.09 15.79 -6.77
C LEU A 23 -4.13 14.27 -6.92
N GLU A 24 -4.28 13.76 -8.14
CA GLU A 24 -4.27 12.33 -8.46
C GLU A 24 -2.91 11.69 -8.15
N ALA A 25 -1.80 12.33 -8.57
CA ALA A 25 -0.45 11.88 -8.25
C ALA A 25 -0.21 11.85 -6.73
N GLN A 26 -0.61 12.90 -6.01
CA GLN A 26 -0.42 12.99 -4.56
C GLN A 26 -1.32 12.00 -3.79
N MET A 27 -2.50 11.66 -4.33
CA MET A 27 -3.35 10.62 -3.76
C MET A 27 -2.86 9.20 -4.06
N GLY A 28 -2.27 8.97 -5.23
CA GLY A 28 -1.60 7.72 -5.58
C GLY A 28 -0.43 7.45 -4.66
N ASP A 29 0.41 8.46 -4.43
CA ASP A 29 1.54 8.38 -3.49
C ASP A 29 1.08 8.11 -2.04
N ARG A 30 -0.04 8.73 -1.62
CA ARG A 30 -0.69 8.41 -0.32
C ARG A 30 -1.24 6.97 -0.25
N GLY A 31 -1.69 6.40 -1.36
CA GLY A 31 -2.13 5.00 -1.43
C GLY A 31 -0.96 4.03 -1.29
N VAL A 32 0.10 4.27 -2.07
CA VAL A 32 1.34 3.48 -2.03
C VAL A 32 1.99 3.54 -0.65
N SER A 33 2.06 4.70 -0.02
CA SER A 33 2.60 4.84 1.34
C SER A 33 1.77 4.07 2.39
N ARG A 34 0.44 4.11 2.32
CA ARG A 34 -0.42 3.31 3.23
C ARG A 34 -0.26 1.81 3.05
N ALA A 35 -0.20 1.33 1.81
CA ALA A 35 0.04 -0.09 1.53
C ALA A 35 1.41 -0.52 2.07
N ARG A 36 2.46 0.29 1.88
CA ARG A 36 3.80 0.04 2.44
C ARG A 36 3.79 -0.01 3.96
N GLU A 37 3.11 0.91 4.63
CA GLU A 37 3.00 0.87 6.09
C GLU A 37 2.24 -0.38 6.59
N ALA A 38 1.18 -0.79 5.88
CA ALA A 38 0.44 -2.00 6.22
C ALA A 38 1.32 -3.25 6.06
N VAL A 39 2.07 -3.36 4.96
CA VAL A 39 3.05 -4.44 4.76
C VAL A 39 4.13 -4.43 5.85
N ALA A 40 4.64 -3.25 6.23
CA ALA A 40 5.63 -3.14 7.30
C ALA A 40 5.09 -3.63 8.66
N ARG A 41 3.81 -3.37 8.96
CA ARG A 41 3.13 -3.89 10.16
C ARG A 41 3.01 -5.41 10.12
N VAL A 42 2.57 -5.98 9.00
CA VAL A 42 2.50 -7.45 8.86
C VAL A 42 3.88 -8.07 9.01
N ARG A 43 4.91 -7.48 8.40
CA ARG A 43 6.29 -7.95 8.53
C ARG A 43 6.77 -8.00 9.98
N ALA A 44 6.50 -6.96 10.76
CA ALA A 44 6.87 -6.94 12.18
C ALA A 44 6.20 -8.06 12.99
N GLU A 45 4.96 -8.43 12.65
CA GLU A 45 4.28 -9.57 13.29
C GLU A 45 4.85 -10.91 12.81
N VAL A 46 5.19 -11.04 11.53
CA VAL A 46 5.87 -12.22 10.98
C VAL A 46 7.23 -12.43 11.64
N ASP A 47 8.01 -11.37 11.87
CA ASP A 47 9.30 -11.45 12.55
C ASP A 47 9.14 -12.05 13.96
N LYS A 48 8.12 -11.63 14.73
CA LYS A 48 7.81 -12.21 16.05
C LYS A 48 7.39 -13.68 15.97
N LEU A 49 6.61 -14.06 14.95
CA LEU A 49 6.23 -15.45 14.74
C LEU A 49 7.46 -16.30 14.37
N SER A 50 8.38 -15.74 13.59
CA SER A 50 9.65 -16.39 13.24
C SER A 50 10.51 -16.65 14.47
N GLU A 51 10.60 -15.71 15.41
CA GLU A 51 11.33 -15.92 16.68
C GLU A 51 10.74 -17.10 17.48
N LYS A 52 9.41 -17.23 17.50
CA LYS A 52 8.73 -18.36 18.16
C LYS A 52 9.04 -19.70 17.48
N VAL A 53 9.06 -19.73 16.14
CA VAL A 53 9.45 -20.92 15.38
C VAL A 53 10.88 -21.34 15.73
N VAL A 54 11.82 -20.38 15.73
CA VAL A 54 13.22 -20.65 16.11
C VAL A 54 13.33 -21.18 17.54
N SER A 55 12.56 -20.64 18.49
CA SER A 55 12.53 -21.15 19.86
C SER A 55 12.07 -22.61 19.90
N LEU A 56 10.97 -22.94 19.22
CA LEU A 56 10.44 -24.31 19.15
C LEU A 56 11.40 -25.28 18.48
N GLU A 57 12.04 -24.87 17.39
CA GLU A 57 13.08 -25.67 16.73
C GLU A 57 14.26 -25.95 17.67
N THR A 58 14.64 -24.97 18.48
CA THR A 58 15.72 -25.10 19.47
C THR A 58 15.33 -26.08 20.58
N ASP A 59 14.10 -26.00 21.09
CA ASP A 59 13.57 -26.92 22.10
C ASP A 59 13.50 -28.36 21.58
N LEU A 60 13.00 -28.56 20.36
CA LEU A 60 12.99 -29.87 19.71
C LEU A 60 14.39 -30.45 19.52
N ARG A 61 15.35 -29.61 19.07
CA ARG A 61 16.75 -30.02 18.93
C ARG A 61 17.38 -30.38 20.27
N GLY A 62 16.96 -29.72 21.35
CA GLY A 62 17.32 -30.04 22.72
C GLY A 62 16.67 -31.32 23.26
N GLY A 63 15.79 -31.97 22.50
CA GLY A 63 15.08 -33.18 22.91
C GLY A 63 13.85 -32.92 23.78
N SER A 64 13.43 -31.65 23.89
CA SER A 64 12.20 -31.30 24.58
C SER A 64 10.99 -31.77 23.77
N ARG A 65 9.94 -32.18 24.47
CA ARG A 65 8.70 -32.62 23.86
C ARG A 65 7.77 -31.41 23.73
N VAL A 66 7.51 -31.01 22.49
CA VAL A 66 6.58 -29.93 22.15
C VAL A 66 5.23 -30.54 21.80
N ASP A 67 4.14 -29.89 22.22
CA ASP A 67 2.78 -30.31 21.87
C ASP A 67 2.46 -29.99 20.40
N ASP A 68 1.84 -30.92 19.69
CA ASP A 68 1.47 -30.75 18.27
C ASP A 68 0.59 -29.50 18.04
N LYS A 69 -0.18 -29.10 19.06
CA LYS A 69 -1.02 -27.92 19.03
C LYS A 69 -0.23 -26.62 18.84
N GLU A 70 1.00 -26.53 19.34
CA GLU A 70 1.83 -25.32 19.18
C GLU A 70 2.16 -25.09 17.69
N PHE A 71 2.41 -26.15 16.93
CA PHE A 71 2.65 -26.05 15.48
C PHE A 71 1.39 -25.67 14.72
N ILE A 72 0.24 -26.21 15.12
CA ILE A 72 -1.06 -25.85 14.52
C ILE A 72 -1.33 -24.37 14.73
N VAL A 73 -1.20 -23.88 15.97
CA VAL A 73 -1.44 -22.47 16.31
C VAL A 73 -0.50 -21.54 15.54
N LEU A 74 0.81 -21.86 15.46
CA LEU A 74 1.74 -21.04 14.68
C LEU A 74 1.40 -21.03 13.19
N THR A 75 1.00 -22.18 12.64
CA THR A 75 0.57 -22.28 11.24
C THR A 75 -0.66 -21.42 11.00
N GLU A 76 -1.66 -21.49 11.87
CA GLU A 76 -2.87 -20.66 11.79
C GLU A 76 -2.54 -19.17 11.87
N LEU A 77 -1.66 -18.76 12.80
CA LEU A 77 -1.23 -17.36 12.93
C LEU A 77 -0.49 -16.87 11.68
N LEU A 78 0.38 -17.69 11.08
CA LEU A 78 1.06 -17.37 9.82
C LEU A 78 0.06 -17.25 8.67
N MET A 79 -0.93 -18.14 8.58
CA MET A 79 -1.99 -18.07 7.56
C MET A 79 -2.81 -16.79 7.68
N VAL A 80 -3.12 -16.33 8.90
CA VAL A 80 -3.79 -15.04 9.11
C VAL A 80 -2.95 -13.89 8.55
N LYS A 81 -1.62 -13.90 8.73
CA LYS A 81 -0.74 -12.87 8.16
C LYS A 81 -0.72 -12.88 6.63
N LEU A 82 -0.82 -14.05 6.00
CA LEU A 82 -0.95 -14.14 4.55
C LEU A 82 -2.26 -13.53 4.05
N LEU A 83 -3.39 -13.84 4.70
CA LEU A 83 -4.69 -13.26 4.35
C LEU A 83 -4.70 -11.71 4.53
N GLU A 84 -3.99 -11.20 5.53
CA GLU A 84 -3.80 -9.76 5.72
C GLU A 84 -3.01 -9.13 4.56
N LEU A 85 -1.99 -9.80 4.02
CA LEU A 85 -1.23 -9.32 2.85
C LEU A 85 -2.09 -9.33 1.59
N ASP A 86 -2.82 -10.41 1.33
CA ASP A 86 -3.72 -10.53 0.16
C ASP A 86 -4.78 -9.42 0.15
N SER A 87 -5.26 -9.03 1.34
CA SER A 87 -6.23 -7.93 1.49
C SER A 87 -5.64 -6.57 1.13
N ILE A 88 -4.34 -6.35 1.35
CA ILE A 88 -3.65 -5.10 1.00
C ILE A 88 -3.48 -5.00 -0.53
N GLU A 89 -3.14 -6.11 -1.19
CA GLU A 89 -3.01 -6.18 -2.65
C GLU A 89 -4.36 -5.89 -3.33
N ALA A 90 -5.43 -6.52 -2.85
CA ALA A 90 -6.78 -6.30 -3.36
C ALA A 90 -7.26 -4.85 -3.21
N ASP A 91 -7.03 -4.18 -2.07
CA ASP A 91 -7.39 -2.75 -1.93
C ASP A 91 -6.57 -1.86 -2.86
N GLY A 92 -5.29 -2.19 -3.10
CA GLY A 92 -4.43 -1.49 -4.05
C GLY A 92 -4.97 -1.56 -5.49
N GLU A 93 -5.19 -2.77 -5.99
CA GLU A 93 -5.64 -3.01 -7.36
C GLU A 93 -7.07 -2.53 -7.60
N ALA A 94 -8.01 -2.89 -6.72
CA ALA A 94 -9.42 -2.50 -6.85
C ALA A 94 -9.63 -0.98 -6.73
N ARG A 95 -8.76 -0.28 -5.99
CA ARG A 95 -8.82 1.19 -5.89
C ARG A 95 -8.28 1.88 -7.14
N VAL A 96 -7.31 1.29 -7.84
CA VAL A 96 -6.82 1.80 -9.14
C VAL A 96 -7.89 1.61 -10.21
N GLU A 97 -8.47 0.41 -10.31
CA GLU A 97 -9.50 0.09 -11.29
C GLU A 97 -10.76 0.96 -11.12
N ARG A 98 -11.23 1.15 -9.88
CA ARG A 98 -12.33 2.07 -9.57
C ARG A 98 -12.06 3.50 -10.01
N ARG A 99 -10.81 3.98 -9.91
CA ARG A 99 -10.46 5.34 -10.33
C ARG A 99 -10.47 5.50 -11.83
N ILE A 100 -9.99 4.48 -12.57
CA ILE A 100 -10.07 4.45 -14.04
C ILE A 100 -11.54 4.51 -14.47
N GLU A 101 -12.37 3.66 -13.91
CA GLU A 101 -13.81 3.62 -14.22
C GLU A 101 -14.51 4.96 -13.86
N VAL A 102 -14.21 5.54 -12.69
CA VAL A 102 -14.74 6.85 -12.31
C VAL A 102 -14.25 7.95 -13.26
N GLY A 103 -12.99 7.92 -13.71
CA GLY A 103 -12.46 8.86 -14.70
C GLY A 103 -13.22 8.76 -16.03
N ILE A 104 -13.47 7.54 -16.50
CA ILE A 104 -14.26 7.26 -17.71
C ILE A 104 -15.70 7.78 -17.57
N ILE A 105 -16.33 7.55 -16.41
CA ILE A 105 -17.72 7.98 -16.16
C ILE A 105 -17.86 9.49 -15.99
N VAL A 106 -16.94 10.12 -15.26
CA VAL A 106 -17.02 11.55 -14.89
C VAL A 106 -16.54 12.46 -16.01
N GLN A 107 -15.74 11.95 -16.95
CA GLN A 107 -15.31 12.66 -18.16
C GLN A 107 -15.64 11.83 -19.41
N PRO A 108 -16.92 11.76 -19.84
CA PRO A 108 -17.22 11.22 -21.15
C PRO A 108 -16.54 12.11 -22.19
N ASP A 109 -15.67 11.51 -22.98
CA ASP A 109 -14.89 12.13 -24.05
C ASP A 109 -15.62 13.29 -24.76
N ASN A 110 -15.12 14.51 -24.57
CA ASN A 110 -15.33 15.63 -25.50
C ASN A 110 -14.43 15.49 -26.75
N THR A 111 -14.17 14.25 -27.18
CA THR A 111 -13.26 13.93 -28.28
C THR A 111 -14.03 13.57 -29.54
N ASN A 112 -15.13 14.28 -29.82
CA ASN A 112 -15.78 14.25 -31.11
C ASN A 112 -16.52 15.57 -31.40
N MET A 113 -15.79 16.60 -31.82
CA MET A 113 -16.22 17.63 -32.78
C MET A 113 -15.02 18.42 -33.32
#